data_AF-A0A7V9KBX3-F1
#
_entry.id   AF-A0A7V9KBX3-F1
#
_cell.length_a   1.000
_cell.length_b   1.000
_cell.length_c   1.000
_cell.angle_alpha   90.00
_cell.angle_beta   90.00
_cell.angle_gamma   90.00
#
_symmetry.space_group_name_H-M   'P 1'
#
loop_
_entity.id
_entity.type
_entity.pdbx_description
1 polymer ?
#
loop_
_entity_poly.entity_id
_entity_poly.type
_entity_poly.pdbx_seq_one_letter_code
_entity_poly.pdbx_strand_id
1 'polypeptide(L)'
;MSDPSTKGLSIPRRSAYAAGAWGLLFAAIHAYWALGGTGGLEGERVTAGLLVIDVIAIPLCLLAALLAYASVRPSLWPAPAWMLRAGAWTAAVALGLRGLTGLAQTALGQGGDVPWGVAAADPFFLLGGLLFGAIAHHHRRAARYRRHP
;
A
#
# COMPACT_ATOMS: atom_id res chain seq x y z
N MET A 1 22.52 34.19 -0.44
CA MET A 1 21.29 34.50 0.32
C MET A 1 20.23 33.51 -0.13
N SER A 2 20.17 32.35 0.53
CA SER A 2 19.27 31.25 0.22
C SER A 2 17.92 31.50 0.88
N ASP A 3 16.88 31.61 0.06
CA ASP A 3 15.48 31.80 0.48
C ASP A 3 15.04 30.69 1.47
N PRO A 4 14.64 31.03 2.72
CA PRO A 4 14.13 30.08 3.69
C PRO A 4 12.79 29.43 3.31
N SER A 5 12.08 29.97 2.30
CA SER A 5 10.72 29.57 1.92
C SER A 5 10.61 28.19 1.25
N THR A 6 11.73 27.64 0.75
CA THR A 6 11.74 26.35 0.04
C THR A 6 11.78 25.12 0.96
N LYS A 7 11.84 25.32 2.29
CA LYS A 7 11.63 24.24 3.27
C LYS A 7 10.16 23.85 3.47
N GLY A 8 9.28 24.31 2.57
CA GLY A 8 7.87 23.92 2.52
C GLY A 8 7.70 22.44 2.21
N LEU A 9 7.54 21.63 3.27
CA LEU A 9 7.01 20.26 3.29
C LEU A 9 6.97 19.57 1.93
N SER A 10 8.13 19.18 1.41
CA SER A 10 8.16 18.14 0.39
C SER A 10 7.41 16.96 0.98
N ILE A 11 6.32 16.51 0.36
CA ILE A 11 5.89 15.12 0.49
C ILE A 11 7.19 14.33 0.37
N PRO A 12 7.57 13.44 1.31
CA PRO A 12 8.74 12.61 1.10
C PRO A 12 8.40 11.79 -0.15
N ARG A 13 8.81 12.27 -1.32
CA ARG A 13 8.54 11.67 -2.62
C ARG A 13 8.97 10.21 -2.58
N ARG A 14 9.99 9.93 -1.77
CA ARG A 14 10.44 8.62 -1.31
C ARG A 14 9.30 7.71 -0.83
N SER A 15 8.44 8.14 0.10
CA SER A 15 7.32 7.34 0.62
C SER A 15 6.27 7.06 -0.44
N ALA A 16 5.97 8.04 -1.30
CA ALA A 16 5.02 7.85 -2.40
C ALA A 16 5.58 6.92 -3.48
N TYR A 17 6.86 7.04 -3.86
CA TYR A 17 7.52 6.09 -4.74
C TYR A 17 7.62 4.69 -4.12
N ALA A 18 7.93 4.61 -2.82
CA ALA A 18 7.98 3.34 -2.10
C ALA A 18 6.61 2.67 -2.05
N ALA A 19 5.54 3.41 -1.76
CA ALA A 19 4.16 2.90 -1.80
C ALA A 19 3.76 2.45 -3.21
N GLY A 20 4.15 3.21 -4.24
CA GLY A 20 3.91 2.85 -5.63
C GLY A 20 4.63 1.56 -6.03
N ALA A 21 5.92 1.47 -5.73
CA ALA A 21 6.73 0.28 -5.98
C ALA A 21 6.22 -0.94 -5.18
N TRP A 22 5.82 -0.73 -3.93
CA TRP A 22 5.19 -1.75 -3.08
C TRP A 22 3.93 -2.30 -3.75
N GLY A 23 3.04 -1.43 -4.23
CA GLY A 23 1.80 -1.84 -4.89
C GLY A 23 2.06 -2.62 -6.18
N LEU A 24 3.02 -2.19 -7.00
CA LEU A 24 3.41 -2.92 -8.21
C LEU A 24 4.02 -4.28 -7.90
N LEU A 25 4.91 -4.35 -6.91
CA LEU A 25 5.54 -5.60 -6.49
C LEU A 25 4.49 -6.59 -5.96
N PHE A 26 3.54 -6.12 -5.14
CA PHE A 26 2.49 -6.97 -4.61
C PHE A 26 1.57 -7.49 -5.71
N ALA A 27 1.17 -6.61 -6.64
CA ALA A 27 0.41 -7.01 -7.83
C ALA A 27 1.17 -8.07 -8.66
N ALA A 28 2.48 -7.93 -8.83
CA ALA A 28 3.29 -8.88 -9.59
C ALA A 28 3.36 -10.26 -8.91
N ILE A 29 3.46 -10.32 -7.59
CA ILE A 29 3.44 -11.58 -6.82
C ILE A 29 2.09 -12.28 -7.01
N HIS A 30 0.98 -11.56 -6.84
CA HIS A 30 -0.36 -12.11 -7.05
C HIS A 30 -0.59 -12.56 -8.50
N ALA A 31 -0.10 -11.79 -9.48
CA ALA A 31 -0.17 -12.18 -10.89
C ALA A 31 0.64 -13.46 -11.16
N TYR A 32 1.83 -13.60 -10.57
CA TYR A 32 2.64 -14.81 -10.67
C TYR A 32 1.90 -16.04 -10.16
N TRP A 33 1.28 -15.95 -8.98
CA TRP A 33 0.48 -17.03 -8.40
C TRP A 33 -0.78 -17.33 -9.22
N ALA A 34 -1.50 -16.30 -9.68
CA ALA A 34 -2.69 -16.45 -10.52
C ALA A 34 -2.37 -17.13 -11.87
N LEU A 35 -1.17 -16.92 -12.42
CA LEU A 35 -0.69 -17.58 -13.64
C LEU A 35 -0.15 -18.99 -13.39
N GLY A 36 -0.23 -19.49 -12.15
CA GLY A 36 0.17 -20.85 -11.78
C GLY A 36 1.59 -20.98 -11.25
N GLY A 37 2.25 -19.88 -10.91
CA GLY A 37 3.50 -19.89 -10.17
C GLY A 37 3.35 -20.50 -8.77
N THR A 38 4.35 -21.27 -8.33
CA THR A 38 4.29 -22.04 -7.07
C THR A 38 5.32 -21.60 -6.02
N GLY A 39 6.12 -20.58 -6.36
CA GLY A 39 7.13 -20.03 -5.45
C GLY A 39 6.46 -19.45 -4.21
N GLY A 40 6.86 -19.86 -3.02
CA GLY A 40 6.19 -19.44 -1.78
C GLY A 40 5.00 -20.30 -1.36
N LEU A 41 4.59 -21.26 -2.19
CA LEU A 41 3.46 -22.17 -1.96
C LEU A 41 3.93 -23.63 -1.79
N GLU A 42 5.19 -23.84 -1.40
CA GLU A 42 5.75 -25.18 -1.13
C GLU A 42 5.65 -26.16 -2.31
N GLY A 43 5.62 -25.63 -3.53
CA GLY A 43 5.50 -26.42 -4.76
C GLY A 43 4.05 -26.64 -5.22
N GLU A 44 3.07 -26.26 -4.41
CA GLU A 44 1.65 -26.38 -4.72
C GLU A 44 1.13 -25.20 -5.54
N ARG A 45 0.01 -25.42 -6.24
CA ARG A 45 -0.71 -24.35 -6.96
C ARG A 45 -1.66 -23.63 -6.01
N VAL A 46 -2.03 -22.40 -6.35
CA VAL A 46 -3.05 -21.67 -5.59
C VAL A 46 -4.38 -22.43 -5.54
N THR A 47 -4.99 -22.46 -4.36
CA THR A 47 -6.35 -22.96 -4.20
C THR A 47 -7.35 -22.03 -4.88
N ALA A 48 -8.56 -22.51 -5.17
CA ALA A 48 -9.60 -21.67 -5.78
C ALA A 48 -9.90 -20.41 -4.96
N GLY A 49 -9.89 -20.52 -3.62
CA GLY A 49 -10.07 -19.37 -2.73
C GLY A 49 -8.93 -18.35 -2.84
N LEU A 50 -7.68 -18.82 -2.87
CA LEU A 50 -6.52 -17.94 -3.02
C LEU A 50 -6.47 -17.29 -4.41
N LEU A 51 -6.89 -18.00 -5.46
CA LEU A 51 -7.01 -17.43 -6.80
C LEU A 51 -8.02 -16.27 -6.86
N VAL A 52 -9.17 -16.38 -6.19
CA VAL A 52 -10.15 -15.28 -6.08
C VAL A 52 -9.52 -14.08 -5.39
N ILE A 53 -8.77 -14.32 -4.32
CA ILE A 53 -8.03 -13.27 -3.60
C ILE A 53 -7.02 -12.60 -4.54
N ASP A 54 -6.23 -13.37 -5.29
CA ASP A 54 -5.23 -12.83 -6.22
C ASP A 54 -5.86 -11.96 -7.30
N VAL A 55 -6.96 -12.43 -7.91
CA VAL A 55 -7.70 -11.70 -8.96
C VAL A 55 -8.24 -10.37 -8.45
N ILE A 56 -8.65 -10.28 -7.19
CA ILE A 56 -9.11 -9.03 -6.55
C ILE A 56 -7.92 -8.17 -6.11
N ALA A 57 -6.85 -8.79 -5.61
CA ALA A 57 -5.68 -8.10 -5.10
C ALA A 57 -4.94 -7.36 -6.21
N ILE A 58 -4.79 -7.95 -7.40
CA ILE A 58 -4.10 -7.33 -8.54
C ILE A 58 -4.65 -5.92 -8.86
N PRO A 59 -5.95 -5.73 -9.20
CA PRO A 59 -6.48 -4.41 -9.53
C PRO A 59 -6.44 -3.44 -8.35
N LEU A 60 -6.64 -3.92 -7.11
CA LEU A 60 -6.53 -3.07 -5.92
C LEU A 60 -5.10 -2.57 -5.69
N CYS A 61 -4.10 -3.42 -5.90
CA CYS A 61 -2.68 -3.07 -5.79
C CYS A 61 -2.25 -2.09 -6.89
N LEU A 62 -2.75 -2.28 -8.11
CA LEU A 62 -2.54 -1.33 -9.21
C LEU A 62 -3.18 0.02 -8.88
N LEU A 63 -4.42 0.04 -8.38
CA LEU A 63 -5.09 1.26 -7.96
C LEU A 63 -4.32 1.96 -6.82
N ALA A 64 -3.82 1.20 -5.85
CA ALA A 64 -2.97 1.73 -4.78
C ALA A 64 -1.69 2.36 -5.34
N ALA A 65 -1.03 1.70 -6.30
CA ALA A 65 0.15 2.24 -6.97
C ALA A 65 -0.17 3.54 -7.74
N LEU A 66 -1.28 3.58 -8.48
CA LEU A 66 -1.73 4.78 -9.18
C LEU A 66 -2.00 5.93 -8.21
N LEU A 67 -2.69 5.66 -7.09
CA LEU A 67 -2.93 6.64 -6.02
C LEU A 67 -1.63 7.19 -5.43
N ALA A 68 -0.64 6.32 -5.21
CA ALA A 68 0.67 6.71 -4.70
C ALA A 68 1.43 7.60 -5.70
N TYR A 69 1.44 7.24 -6.99
CA TYR A 69 2.07 8.05 -8.04
C TYR A 69 1.34 9.36 -8.29
N ALA A 70 0.00 9.38 -8.22
CA ALA A 70 -0.80 10.59 -8.29
C ALA A 70 -0.46 11.56 -7.15
N SER A 71 -0.10 11.04 -5.98
CA SER A 71 0.36 11.85 -4.85
C SER A 71 1.74 12.50 -5.07
N VAL A 72 2.56 12.00 -6.00
CA VAL A 72 3.87 12.61 -6.33
C VAL A 72 3.71 13.85 -7.20
N ARG A 73 2.81 13.79 -8.19
CA ARG A 73 2.55 14.88 -9.16
C ARG A 73 1.06 15.15 -9.27
N PRO A 74 0.43 15.74 -8.24
CA PRO A 74 -1.02 15.96 -8.24
C PRO A 74 -1.50 16.86 -9.37
N SER A 75 -0.64 17.73 -9.94
CA SER A 75 -0.98 18.57 -11.09
C SER A 75 -1.22 17.81 -12.40
N LEU A 76 -0.74 16.57 -12.52
CA LEU A 76 -0.95 15.73 -13.70
C LEU A 76 -2.23 14.90 -13.62
N TRP A 77 -2.96 14.98 -12.51
CA TRP A 77 -4.15 14.17 -12.26
C TRP A 77 -5.36 15.08 -12.07
N PRO A 78 -6.52 14.77 -12.68
CA PRO A 78 -7.74 15.56 -12.54
C PRO A 78 -8.40 15.41 -11.15
N ALA A 79 -7.75 14.73 -10.20
CA ALA A 79 -8.33 14.41 -8.90
C ALA A 79 -8.11 15.54 -7.88
N PRO A 80 -9.15 15.97 -7.14
CA PRO A 80 -9.00 16.94 -6.09
C PRO A 80 -8.17 16.36 -4.92
N ALA A 81 -7.42 17.22 -4.23
CA ALA A 81 -6.50 16.81 -3.16
C ALA A 81 -7.18 16.05 -2.00
N TRP A 82 -8.48 16.28 -1.76
CA TRP A 82 -9.22 15.56 -0.73
C TRP A 82 -9.43 14.08 -1.11
N MET A 83 -9.62 13.75 -2.40
CA MET A 83 -9.77 12.37 -2.87
C MET A 83 -8.46 11.59 -2.69
N LEU A 84 -7.33 12.18 -3.09
CA LEU A 84 -6.01 11.55 -2.89
C LEU A 84 -5.73 11.29 -1.41
N ARG A 85 -6.10 12.24 -0.53
CA ARG A 85 -5.96 12.09 0.92
C ARG A 85 -6.91 11.03 1.48
N ALA A 86 -8.17 11.02 1.06
CA ALA A 86 -9.15 10.04 1.51
C ALA A 86 -8.73 8.63 1.09
N GLY A 87 -8.37 8.45 -0.19
CA GLY A 87 -7.84 7.18 -0.70
C GLY A 87 -6.60 6.72 0.06
N ALA A 88 -5.66 7.63 0.37
CA ALA A 88 -4.47 7.27 1.14
C ALA A 88 -4.81 6.83 2.57
N TRP A 89 -5.78 7.48 3.24
CA TRP A 89 -6.26 7.02 4.55
C TRP A 89 -6.98 5.69 4.47
N THR A 90 -7.84 5.50 3.48
CA THR A 90 -8.55 4.23 3.27
C THR A 90 -7.57 3.09 3.06
N ALA A 91 -6.58 3.26 2.19
CA ALA A 91 -5.53 2.28 1.97
C ALA A 91 -4.72 2.02 3.25
N ALA A 92 -4.33 3.08 3.98
CA ALA A 92 -3.60 2.95 5.24
C ALA A 92 -4.34 2.10 6.27
N VAL A 93 -5.63 2.37 6.47
CA VAL A 93 -6.48 1.66 7.44
C VAL A 93 -6.74 0.23 6.98
N ALA A 94 -7.15 0.02 5.74
CA ALA A 94 -7.48 -1.30 5.23
C ALA A 94 -6.26 -2.25 5.28
N LEU A 95 -5.12 -1.80 4.75
CA LEU A 95 -3.89 -2.59 4.72
C LEU A 95 -3.30 -2.76 6.13
N GLY A 96 -3.32 -1.69 6.94
CA GLY A 96 -2.82 -1.71 8.30
C GLY A 96 -3.61 -2.67 9.20
N LEU A 97 -4.94 -2.62 9.16
CA LEU A 97 -5.79 -3.56 9.90
C LEU A 97 -5.58 -4.98 9.42
N ARG A 98 -5.59 -5.23 8.10
CA ARG A 98 -5.38 -6.57 7.55
C ARG A 98 -4.04 -7.18 7.98
N GLY A 99 -2.96 -6.40 7.91
CA GLY A 99 -1.62 -6.84 8.32
C GLY A 99 -1.52 -7.06 9.84
N LEU A 100 -2.05 -6.13 10.65
CA LEU A 100 -2.07 -6.28 12.11
C LEU A 100 -2.88 -7.48 12.57
N THR A 101 -4.06 -7.72 11.99
CA THR A 101 -4.89 -8.87 12.31
C THR A 101 -4.16 -10.18 11.99
N GLY A 102 -3.53 -10.30 10.83
CA GLY A 102 -2.80 -11.52 10.46
C GLY A 102 -1.57 -11.78 11.34
N LEU A 103 -0.80 -10.73 11.64
CA LEU A 103 0.31 -10.82 12.60
C LEU A 103 -0.16 -11.20 14.00
N ALA A 104 -1.28 -10.64 14.47
CA ALA A 104 -1.86 -10.98 15.76
C ALA A 104 -2.34 -12.43 15.78
N GLN A 105 -3.02 -12.91 14.73
CA GLN A 105 -3.43 -14.31 14.60
C GLN A 105 -2.21 -15.25 14.63
N THR A 106 -1.14 -14.89 13.92
CA THR A 106 0.12 -15.66 13.93
C THR A 106 0.74 -15.69 15.32
N ALA A 107 0.85 -14.54 16.00
CA ALA A 107 1.42 -14.45 17.34
C ALA A 107 0.60 -15.20 18.40
N LEU A 108 -0.72 -15.31 18.21
CA LEU A 108 -1.63 -16.07 19.06
C LEU A 108 -1.72 -17.56 18.70
N GLY A 109 -0.98 -18.03 17.69
CA GLY A 109 -1.05 -19.42 17.22
C GLY A 109 -2.35 -19.78 16.48
N GLN A 110 -3.09 -18.78 16.00
CA GLN A 110 -4.37 -18.92 15.28
C GLN A 110 -4.22 -18.93 13.76
N GLY A 111 -3.00 -18.75 13.23
CA GLY A 111 -2.73 -18.62 11.79
C GLY A 111 -2.76 -19.93 10.99
N GLY A 112 -2.73 -21.08 11.67
CA GLY A 112 -2.52 -22.39 11.03
C GLY A 112 -1.13 -22.52 10.39
N ASP A 113 -0.80 -23.73 9.92
CA ASP A 113 0.36 -23.92 9.03
C ASP A 113 -0.04 -23.48 7.62
N VAL A 114 0.50 -22.34 7.20
CA VAL A 114 0.33 -21.81 5.84
C VAL A 114 1.69 -21.68 5.16
N PRO A 115 1.74 -21.81 3.83
CA PRO A 115 3.00 -21.65 3.11
C PRO A 115 3.67 -20.31 3.40
N TRP A 116 4.99 -20.29 3.46
CA TRP A 116 5.75 -19.10 3.86
C TRP A 116 5.43 -17.86 3.01
N GLY A 117 5.10 -18.03 1.73
CA GLY A 117 4.71 -16.94 0.85
C GLY A 117 3.40 -16.29 1.29
N VAL A 118 2.46 -17.09 1.78
CA VAL A 118 1.19 -16.61 2.35
C VAL A 118 1.44 -15.95 3.70
N ALA A 119 2.27 -16.55 4.56
CA ALA A 119 2.63 -15.98 5.85
C ALA A 119 3.34 -14.61 5.71
N ALA A 120 4.16 -14.44 4.68
CA ALA A 120 4.85 -13.19 4.38
C ALA A 120 3.89 -12.05 3.94
N ALA A 121 2.64 -12.37 3.55
CA ALA A 121 1.68 -11.37 3.11
C ALA A 121 1.30 -10.40 4.24
N ASP A 122 1.16 -10.87 5.47
CA ASP A 122 0.71 -10.05 6.62
C ASP A 122 1.66 -8.88 6.95
N PRO A 123 2.98 -9.10 7.14
CA PRO A 123 3.91 -7.99 7.30
C PRO A 123 3.99 -7.11 6.05
N PHE A 124 3.74 -7.67 4.86
CA PHE A 124 3.70 -6.89 3.62
C PHE A 124 2.48 -5.95 3.57
N PHE A 125 1.30 -6.42 4.01
CA PHE A 125 0.11 -5.60 4.20
C PHE A 125 0.37 -4.48 5.20
N LEU A 126 0.99 -4.79 6.35
CA LEU A 126 1.32 -3.78 7.35
C LEU A 126 2.26 -2.71 6.79
N LEU A 127 3.29 -3.11 6.03
CA LEU A 127 4.20 -2.18 5.36
C LEU A 127 3.44 -1.23 4.41
N GLY A 128 2.53 -1.76 3.61
CA GLY A 128 1.65 -0.95 2.76
C GLY A 128 0.84 0.05 3.58
N GLY A 129 0.22 -0.40 4.68
CA GLY A 129 -0.52 0.45 5.61
C GLY A 129 0.30 1.63 6.14
N LEU A 130 1.54 1.37 6.56
CA LEU A 130 2.46 2.40 7.05
C LEU A 130 2.86 3.40 5.95
N LEU A 131 3.15 2.91 4.74
CA LEU A 131 3.52 3.74 3.60
C LEU A 131 2.38 4.69 3.20
N PHE A 132 1.15 4.18 3.09
CA PHE A 132 -0.03 5.00 2.79
C PHE A 132 -0.41 5.93 3.94
N GLY A 133 -0.21 5.50 5.19
CA GLY A 133 -0.39 6.33 6.38
C GLY A 133 0.54 7.55 6.34
N ALA A 134 1.81 7.35 5.99
CA ALA A 134 2.76 8.46 5.79
C ALA A 134 2.25 9.44 4.72
N ILE A 135 1.86 8.95 3.53
CA ILE A 135 1.29 9.79 2.46
C ILE A 135 0.10 10.62 2.97
N ALA A 136 -0.83 9.97 3.66
CA ALA A 136 -2.05 10.60 4.18
C ALA A 136 -1.75 11.69 5.24
N HIS A 137 -0.80 11.43 6.14
CA HIS A 137 -0.34 12.41 7.13
C HIS A 137 0.30 13.64 6.48
N HIS A 138 1.07 13.47 5.42
CA HIS A 138 1.67 14.59 4.68
C HIS A 138 0.62 15.46 4.00
N HIS A 139 -0.36 14.86 3.31
CA HIS A 139 -1.49 15.58 2.72
C HIS A 139 -2.28 16.39 3.76
N ARG A 140 -2.44 15.85 4.97
CA ARG A 140 -3.11 16.55 6.07
C ARG A 140 -2.33 17.77 6.54
N ARG A 141 -1.00 17.66 6.69
CA ARG A 141 -0.13 18.79 7.10
C ARG A 141 -0.15 19.91 6.05
N ALA A 142 0.03 19.58 4.77
CA ALA A 142 0.03 20.56 3.67
C ALA A 142 -1.33 21.29 3.52
N ALA A 143 -2.44 20.65 3.86
CA ALA A 143 -3.75 21.29 3.87
C ALA A 143 -3.95 22.26 5.04
N ARG A 144 -3.33 22.01 6.20
CA ARG A 144 -3.41 22.89 7.38
C ARG A 144 -2.63 24.19 7.17
N TYR A 145 -1.42 24.11 6.63
CA TYR A 145 -0.61 25.31 6.34
C TYR A 145 -1.30 26.27 5.38
N ARG A 146 -1.99 25.76 4.34
CA ARG A 146 -2.72 26.60 3.38
C ARG A 146 -3.95 27.33 3.95
N ARG A 147 -4.42 26.93 5.14
CA ARG A 147 -5.58 27.56 5.82
C ARG A 147 -5.19 28.62 6.84
N HIS A 148 -3.92 28.66 7.25
CA HIS A 148 -3.40 29.60 8.24
C HIS A 148 -2.06 30.19 7.75
N PRO A 149 -2.09 31.11 6.77
CA PRO A 149 -0.91 31.88 6.37
C PRO A 149 -0.45 32.82 7.49
#